data_AF-A0CFS3-F1
#
_entry.id   AF-A0CFS3-F1
#
_cell.length_a   1.000
_cell.length_b   1.000
_cell.length_c   1.000
_cell.angle_alpha   90.00
_cell.angle_beta   90.00
_cell.angle_gamma   90.00
#
_symmetry.space_group_name_H-M   'P 1'
#
loop_
_entity.id
_entity.type
_entity.pdbx_description
1 polymer ?
#
loop_
_entity_poly.entity_id
_entity_poly.type
_entity_poly.pdbx_seq_one_letter_code
_entity_poly.pdbx_strand_id
1 'polypeptide(L)'
;MQIQRKDHSKLAIIGNVDSGKSTLVGVLTKGILDDGRGGARERVFNYKHEKENGRTSSVAQEIMGFDENLKQVLPERFNQNKNKYWSQVVEKSEKIVTFLDLCGHEKYLKTTIFGLVAMIPDYSLIIVGANMGVSKMTREHLGVSLFLKNTIRHRLDKSGHSTLKYLQRNYRTYQISDKESCDQKNSNII
;
A
#
# COMPACT_ATOMS: atom_id res chain seq x y z
N MET A 1 31.98 7.95 -0.29
CA MET A 1 30.59 8.35 0.03
C MET A 1 29.82 7.09 0.39
N GLN A 2 29.64 6.81 1.69
CA GLN A 2 28.85 5.63 2.08
C GLN A 2 27.39 5.94 1.76
N ILE A 3 26.81 5.20 0.82
CA ILE A 3 25.36 5.19 0.61
C ILE A 3 24.79 4.47 1.83
N GLN A 4 24.35 5.21 2.85
CA GLN A 4 23.59 4.61 3.94
C GLN A 4 22.34 3.99 3.33
N ARG A 5 22.20 2.66 3.45
CA ARG A 5 20.97 1.96 3.05
C ARG A 5 19.86 2.39 4.01
N LYS A 6 19.03 3.34 3.55
CA LYS A 6 17.77 3.66 4.22
C LYS A 6 16.88 2.43 4.22
N ASP A 7 16.18 2.22 5.33
CA ASP A 7 15.27 1.08 5.46
C ASP A 7 14.13 1.24 4.44
N HIS A 8 13.96 0.26 3.56
CA HIS A 8 13.04 0.34 2.42
C HIS A 8 12.12 -0.88 2.38
N SER A 9 10.81 -0.63 2.32
CA SER A 9 9.79 -1.67 2.22
C SER A 9 8.77 -1.33 1.13
N LYS A 10 8.30 -2.34 0.41
CA LYS A 10 7.23 -2.22 -0.60
C LYS A 10 5.95 -2.84 -0.06
N LEU A 11 4.87 -2.07 -0.09
CA LEU A 11 3.54 -2.46 0.33
C LEU A 11 2.59 -2.43 -0.87
N ALA A 12 2.11 -3.59 -1.32
CA ALA A 12 1.08 -3.68 -2.33
C ALA A 12 -0.32 -3.44 -1.75
N ILE A 13 -1.11 -2.61 -2.40
CA ILE A 13 -2.49 -2.32 -2.01
C ILE A 13 -3.43 -3.05 -2.97
N ILE A 14 -4.14 -4.05 -2.46
CA ILE A 14 -5.01 -4.93 -3.24
C ILE A 14 -6.46 -4.89 -2.76
N GLY A 15 -7.41 -5.15 -3.65
CA GLY A 15 -8.84 -5.19 -3.32
C GLY A 15 -9.74 -4.86 -4.52
N ASN A 16 -11.05 -4.94 -4.31
CA ASN A 16 -12.05 -4.73 -5.36
C ASN A 16 -12.07 -3.29 -5.92
N VAL A 17 -12.79 -3.07 -7.04
CA VAL A 17 -13.19 -1.72 -7.47
C VAL A 17 -13.92 -1.01 -6.31
N ASP A 18 -13.71 0.30 -6.20
CA ASP A 18 -14.37 1.18 -5.23
C ASP A 18 -14.16 0.85 -3.75
N SER A 19 -13.19 -0.01 -3.41
CA SER A 19 -12.82 -0.27 -2.02
C SER A 19 -12.00 0.85 -1.36
N GLY A 20 -11.65 1.92 -2.11
CA GLY A 20 -10.89 3.06 -1.58
C GLY A 20 -9.37 2.91 -1.58
N LYS A 21 -8.81 1.97 -2.36
CA LYS A 21 -7.35 1.73 -2.47
C LYS A 21 -6.54 2.99 -2.79
N SER A 22 -6.79 3.56 -3.96
CA SER A 22 -6.10 4.75 -4.46
C SER A 22 -6.36 5.98 -3.59
N THR A 23 -7.57 6.07 -3.03
CA THR A 23 -7.92 7.09 -2.04
C THR A 23 -7.04 6.97 -0.79
N LEU A 24 -6.90 5.77 -0.22
CA LEU A 24 -6.05 5.53 0.94
C LEU A 24 -4.58 5.87 0.63
N VAL A 25 -4.06 5.44 -0.52
CA VAL A 25 -2.68 5.77 -0.94
C VAL A 25 -2.49 7.28 -1.07
N GLY A 26 -3.47 8.00 -1.63
CA GLY A 26 -3.45 9.46 -1.72
C GLY A 26 -3.45 10.14 -0.37
N VAL A 27 -4.35 9.73 0.53
CA VAL A 27 -4.43 10.27 1.90
C VAL A 27 -3.12 10.05 2.65
N LEU A 28 -2.62 8.81 2.61
CA LEU A 28 -1.39 8.41 3.28
C LEU A 28 -0.19 9.20 2.75
N THR A 29 0.07 9.17 1.45
CA THR A 29 1.30 9.74 0.89
C THR A 29 1.25 11.26 0.75
N LYS A 30 0.06 11.85 0.62
CA LYS A 30 -0.09 13.30 0.45
C LYS A 30 -0.44 14.05 1.74
N GLY A 31 -0.76 13.35 2.83
CA GLY A 31 -1.17 13.99 4.08
C GLY A 31 -2.43 14.84 3.94
N ILE A 32 -3.30 14.52 2.99
CA ILE A 32 -4.57 15.20 2.74
C ILE A 32 -5.72 14.30 3.16
N LEU A 33 -6.79 14.91 3.68
CA LEU A 33 -8.04 14.18 3.86
C LEU A 33 -8.75 14.06 2.52
N ASP A 34 -9.44 12.94 2.32
CA ASP A 34 -10.29 12.76 1.15
C ASP A 34 -11.56 13.61 1.30
N ASP A 35 -12.00 14.21 0.20
CA ASP A 35 -13.18 15.07 0.13
C ASP A 35 -14.45 14.27 -0.21
N GLY A 36 -14.34 12.94 -0.33
CA GLY A 36 -15.41 12.05 -0.77
C GLY A 36 -15.75 12.20 -2.26
N ARG A 37 -15.06 13.07 -3.01
CA ARG A 37 -15.23 13.29 -4.45
C ARG A 37 -14.08 12.71 -5.26
N GLY A 38 -13.10 12.09 -4.59
CA GLY A 38 -11.95 11.44 -5.21
C GLY A 38 -10.74 12.36 -5.36
N GLY A 39 -10.72 13.51 -4.69
CA GLY A 39 -9.59 14.45 -4.75
C GLY A 39 -8.27 13.84 -4.25
N ALA A 40 -8.31 12.91 -3.29
CA ALA A 40 -7.11 12.19 -2.88
C ALA A 40 -6.65 11.16 -3.94
N ARG A 41 -7.61 10.48 -4.57
CA ARG A 41 -7.36 9.49 -5.62
C ARG A 41 -6.78 10.11 -6.89
N GLU A 42 -7.25 11.29 -7.30
CA GLU A 42 -6.73 11.97 -8.50
C GLU A 42 -5.24 12.31 -8.43
N ARG A 43 -4.71 12.51 -7.22
CA ARG A 43 -3.30 12.83 -6.98
C ARG A 43 -2.35 11.64 -7.08
N VAL A 44 -2.89 10.43 -7.21
CA VAL A 44 -2.10 9.20 -7.38
C VAL A 44 -2.22 8.60 -8.78
N PHE A 45 -3.17 9.06 -9.60
CA PHE A 45 -3.31 8.61 -10.98
C PHE A 45 -2.09 8.98 -11.84
N ASN A 46 -1.66 8.02 -12.65
CA ASN A 46 -0.51 8.17 -13.53
C ASN A 46 -0.91 8.79 -14.88
N TYR A 47 -2.14 8.55 -15.34
CA TYR A 47 -2.57 8.88 -16.70
C TYR A 47 -3.80 9.77 -16.74
N LYS A 48 -3.94 10.54 -17.84
CA LYS A 48 -5.07 11.45 -18.03
C LYS A 48 -6.41 10.70 -18.09
N HIS A 49 -6.46 9.56 -18.77
CA HIS A 49 -7.68 8.76 -18.87
C HIS A 49 -8.14 8.21 -17.52
N GLU A 50 -7.23 7.97 -16.56
CA GLU A 50 -7.59 7.56 -15.19
C GLU A 50 -8.30 8.69 -14.44
N LYS A 51 -7.86 9.94 -14.66
CA LYS A 51 -8.53 11.14 -14.13
C LYS A 51 -9.90 11.33 -14.76
N GLU A 52 -10.02 11.13 -16.07
CA GLU A 52 -11.26 11.30 -16.82
C GLU A 52 -12.31 10.24 -16.45
N ASN A 53 -11.91 8.97 -16.28
CA ASN A 53 -12.82 7.88 -15.98
C ASN A 53 -12.94 7.55 -14.47
N GLY A 54 -12.12 8.17 -13.62
CA GLY A 54 -12.08 7.95 -12.18
C GLY A 54 -11.60 6.56 -11.75
N ARG A 55 -10.87 5.82 -12.59
CA ARG A 55 -10.46 4.43 -12.34
C ARG A 55 -8.98 4.19 -12.60
N THR A 56 -8.32 3.58 -11.64
CA THR A 56 -6.95 3.06 -11.79
C THR A 56 -6.91 1.93 -12.82
N SER A 57 -6.11 2.13 -13.85
CA SER A 57 -5.90 1.20 -14.97
C SER A 57 -4.46 0.67 -15.03
N SER A 58 -3.57 1.28 -14.25
CA SER A 58 -2.14 0.99 -14.17
C SER A 58 -1.67 0.77 -12.73
N VAL A 59 -0.48 0.20 -12.58
CA VAL A 59 0.17 0.09 -11.26
C VAL A 59 0.75 1.46 -10.91
N ALA A 60 0.17 2.16 -9.94
CA ALA A 60 0.74 3.39 -9.44
C ALA A 60 1.68 3.13 -8.28
N GLN A 61 2.77 3.89 -8.21
CA GLN A 61 3.72 3.83 -7.10
C GLN A 61 3.68 5.15 -6.36
N GLU A 62 3.64 5.15 -5.04
CA GLU A 62 3.82 6.34 -4.21
C GLU A 62 4.75 6.02 -3.06
N ILE A 63 5.38 7.04 -2.47
CA ILE A 63 6.27 6.84 -1.32
C ILE A 63 5.78 7.61 -0.10
N MET A 64 6.01 7.01 1.06
CA MET A 64 5.93 7.66 2.37
C MET A 64 7.27 7.52 3.06
N GLY A 65 7.72 8.61 3.64
CA GLY A 65 8.96 8.65 4.42
C GLY A 65 8.69 8.81 5.90
N PHE A 66 9.58 8.29 6.73
CA PHE A 66 9.60 8.48 8.18
C PHE A 66 10.97 8.95 8.63
N ASP A 67 11.02 9.91 9.54
CA ASP A 67 12.26 10.34 10.20
C ASP A 67 12.70 9.34 11.29
N GLU A 68 13.81 9.64 11.96
CA GLU A 68 14.36 8.85 13.07
C GLU A 68 13.37 8.64 14.24
N ASN A 69 12.42 9.56 14.42
CA ASN A 69 11.39 9.52 15.46
C ASN A 69 10.10 8.83 15.00
N LEU A 70 10.13 8.16 13.83
CA LEU A 70 8.98 7.53 13.18
C LEU A 70 7.85 8.51 12.85
N LYS A 71 8.16 9.80 12.73
CA LYS A 71 7.20 10.80 12.27
C LYS A 71 7.20 10.85 10.75
N GLN A 72 6.00 10.92 10.18
CA GLN A 72 5.85 11.00 8.73
C GLN A 72 6.49 12.28 8.17
N VAL A 73 7.32 12.10 7.14
CA VAL A 73 7.91 13.17 6.35
C VAL A 73 6.96 13.50 5.20
N LEU A 74 6.40 14.71 5.23
CA LEU A 74 5.60 15.26 4.14
C LEU A 74 6.44 16.28 3.34
N PRO A 75 6.29 16.32 2.00
CA PRO A 75 6.92 17.36 1.22
C PRO A 75 6.26 18.72 1.50
N GLU A 76 7.06 19.78 1.51
CA GLU A 76 6.58 21.14 1.79
C GLU A 76 5.59 21.65 0.73
N ARG A 77 5.76 21.20 -0.53
CA ARG A 77 4.85 21.50 -1.63
C ARG A 77 4.66 20.26 -2.50
N PHE A 78 3.40 19.87 -2.67
CA PHE A 78 3.03 18.90 -3.69
C PHE A 78 3.07 19.56 -5.08
N ASN A 79 4.25 19.57 -5.68
CA ASN A 79 4.40 19.93 -7.08
C ASN A 79 3.85 18.81 -7.98
N GLN A 80 3.45 19.16 -9.21
CA GLN A 80 3.05 18.18 -10.22
C GLN A 80 4.20 17.22 -10.61
N ASN A 81 5.46 17.62 -10.38
CA ASN A 81 6.62 16.77 -10.67
C ASN A 81 6.86 15.77 -9.54
N LYS A 82 6.55 14.51 -9.82
CA LYS A 82 6.71 13.35 -8.94
C LYS A 82 8.12 13.20 -8.38
N ASN A 83 9.12 13.32 -9.24
CA ASN A 83 10.52 13.12 -8.86
C ASN A 83 10.99 14.16 -7.85
N LYS A 84 10.48 15.39 -7.92
CA LYS A 84 10.90 16.48 -7.03
C LYS A 84 10.45 16.25 -5.59
N TYR A 85 9.16 15.94 -5.37
CA TYR A 85 8.71 15.69 -4.00
C TYR A 85 9.21 14.33 -3.48
N TRP A 86 9.44 13.35 -4.35
CA TRP A 86 10.06 12.08 -3.95
C TRP A 86 11.47 12.29 -3.41
N SER A 87 12.29 13.07 -4.12
CA SER A 87 13.64 13.40 -3.67
C SER A 87 13.64 14.03 -2.28
N GLN A 88 12.73 14.98 -2.02
CA GLN A 88 12.61 15.64 -0.72
C GLN A 88 12.21 14.67 0.41
N VAL A 89 11.26 13.77 0.14
CA VAL A 89 10.83 12.76 1.11
C VAL A 89 11.99 11.81 1.38
N VAL A 90 12.67 11.30 0.34
CA VAL A 90 13.81 10.39 0.48
C VAL A 90 14.95 11.03 1.26
N GLU A 91 15.29 12.28 1.00
CA GLU A 91 16.38 13.00 1.67
C GLU A 91 16.14 13.12 3.18
N LYS A 92 14.94 13.53 3.58
CA LYS A 92 14.56 13.81 4.98
C LYS A 92 14.13 12.57 5.78
N SER A 93 14.12 11.38 5.19
CA SER A 93 13.62 10.15 5.85
C SER A 93 14.73 9.18 6.19
N GLU A 94 14.61 8.49 7.32
CA GLU A 94 15.43 7.32 7.67
C GLU A 94 14.82 6.02 7.14
N LYS A 95 13.48 5.99 6.99
CA LYS A 95 12.74 4.85 6.45
C LYS A 95 11.80 5.26 5.34
N ILE A 96 11.66 4.41 4.33
CA ILE A 96 10.83 4.65 3.15
C ILE A 96 9.91 3.46 2.91
N VAL A 97 8.64 3.75 2.71
CA VAL A 97 7.62 2.77 2.31
C VAL A 97 7.13 3.15 0.92
N THR A 98 7.29 2.24 -0.03
CA THR A 98 6.72 2.37 -1.37
C THR A 98 5.37 1.65 -1.40
N PHE A 99 4.32 2.39 -1.68
CA PHE A 99 2.98 1.89 -1.92
C PHE A 99 2.83 1.52 -3.40
N LEU A 100 2.36 0.31 -3.68
CA LEU A 100 1.96 -0.13 -5.01
C LEU A 100 0.43 -0.15 -5.06
N ASP A 101 -0.18 0.87 -5.67
CA ASP A 101 -1.63 0.91 -5.89
C ASP A 101 -1.98 0.06 -7.11
N LEU A 102 -2.71 -1.03 -6.88
CA LEU A 102 -3.05 -2.00 -7.90
C LEU A 102 -4.50 -1.86 -8.36
N CYS A 103 -4.74 -2.16 -9.63
CA CYS A 103 -6.04 -2.00 -10.25
C CYS A 103 -7.08 -2.91 -9.57
N GLY A 104 -8.25 -2.36 -9.25
CA GLY A 104 -9.33 -3.12 -8.62
C GLY A 104 -10.30 -3.78 -9.60
N HIS A 105 -10.24 -3.42 -10.89
CA HIS A 105 -11.20 -3.89 -11.89
C HIS A 105 -10.67 -5.13 -12.61
N GLU A 106 -11.52 -6.13 -12.81
CA GLU A 106 -11.16 -7.43 -13.41
C GLU A 106 -10.54 -7.30 -14.82
N LYS A 107 -11.02 -6.36 -15.64
CA LYS A 107 -10.40 -5.96 -16.91
C LYS A 107 -8.89 -5.72 -16.82
N TYR A 108 -8.39 -5.25 -15.68
CA TYR A 108 -6.98 -4.94 -15.44
C TYR A 108 -6.28 -5.98 -14.56
N LEU A 109 -6.88 -7.16 -14.35
CA LEU A 109 -6.29 -8.23 -13.52
C LEU A 109 -4.90 -8.63 -14.01
N LYS A 110 -4.70 -8.74 -15.34
CA LYS A 110 -3.37 -9.02 -15.91
C LYS A 110 -2.35 -7.97 -15.48
N THR A 111 -2.69 -6.69 -15.58
CA THR A 111 -1.83 -5.57 -15.14
C THR A 111 -1.46 -5.70 -13.66
N THR A 112 -2.42 -6.05 -12.80
CA THR A 112 -2.16 -6.26 -11.37
C THR A 112 -1.23 -7.43 -11.11
N ILE A 113 -1.46 -8.58 -11.76
CA ILE A 113 -0.60 -9.76 -11.60
C ILE A 113 0.83 -9.42 -12.03
N PHE A 114 1.00 -8.78 -13.19
CA PHE A 114 2.31 -8.30 -13.63
C PHE A 114 2.93 -7.33 -12.64
N GLY A 115 2.14 -6.41 -12.06
CA GLY A 115 2.60 -5.50 -11.01
C GLY A 115 3.13 -6.22 -9.78
N LEU A 116 2.39 -7.19 -9.27
CA LEU A 116 2.77 -7.97 -8.10
C LEU A 116 4.02 -8.82 -8.35
N VAL A 117 4.09 -9.51 -9.49
CA VAL A 117 5.22 -10.38 -9.85
C VAL A 117 6.47 -9.57 -10.18
N ALA A 118 6.34 -8.47 -10.93
CA ALA A 118 7.49 -7.66 -11.33
C ALA A 118 8.08 -6.86 -10.17
N MET A 119 7.23 -6.35 -9.27
CA MET A 119 7.68 -5.49 -8.18
C MET A 119 8.03 -6.26 -6.91
N ILE A 120 7.57 -7.52 -6.76
CA ILE A 120 7.86 -8.41 -5.62
C ILE A 120 7.69 -7.63 -4.29
N PRO A 121 6.46 -7.24 -3.93
CA PRO A 121 6.22 -6.47 -2.71
C PRO A 121 6.58 -7.29 -1.47
N ASP A 122 7.09 -6.63 -0.43
CA ASP A 122 7.43 -7.26 0.85
C ASP A 122 6.15 -7.57 1.65
N TYR A 123 5.12 -6.73 1.49
CA TYR A 123 3.84 -6.85 2.18
C TYR A 123 2.68 -6.58 1.22
N SER A 124 1.51 -7.13 1.53
CA SER A 124 0.25 -6.81 0.85
C SER A 124 -0.80 -6.39 1.87
N LEU A 125 -1.45 -5.25 1.63
CA LEU A 125 -2.62 -4.78 2.36
C LEU A 125 -3.87 -5.02 1.54
N ILE A 126 -4.81 -5.77 2.09
CA ILE A 126 -6.10 -6.06 1.45
C ILE A 126 -7.15 -5.08 1.95
N ILE A 127 -7.75 -4.34 1.03
CA ILE A 127 -8.81 -3.38 1.32
C ILE A 127 -10.12 -3.91 0.78
N VAL A 128 -11.02 -4.21 1.70
CA VAL A 128 -12.37 -4.71 1.44
C VAL A 128 -13.35 -3.60 1.73
N GLY A 129 -14.19 -3.26 0.75
CA GLY A 129 -15.27 -2.31 0.97
C GLY A 129 -16.29 -2.90 1.93
N ALA A 130 -16.67 -2.15 2.98
CA ALA A 130 -17.61 -2.62 4.01
C ALA A 130 -18.93 -3.11 3.41
N ASN A 131 -19.37 -2.49 2.32
CA ASN A 131 -20.66 -2.77 1.68
C ASN A 131 -20.61 -3.91 0.65
N MET A 132 -19.43 -4.39 0.27
CA MET A 132 -19.24 -5.34 -0.84
C MET A 132 -18.81 -6.73 -0.38
N GLY A 133 -18.27 -6.85 0.83
CA GLY A 133 -17.67 -8.09 1.31
C GLY A 133 -16.49 -8.56 0.42
N VAL A 134 -16.11 -9.83 0.55
CA VAL A 134 -14.99 -10.40 -0.20
C VAL A 134 -15.39 -10.70 -1.65
N SER A 135 -14.96 -9.84 -2.58
CA SER A 135 -15.23 -10.00 -4.01
C SER A 135 -14.35 -11.08 -4.68
N LYS A 136 -14.72 -11.51 -5.88
CA LYS A 136 -13.90 -12.39 -6.74
C LYS A 136 -12.49 -11.83 -6.91
N MET A 137 -12.39 -10.55 -7.24
CA MET A 137 -11.11 -9.87 -7.45
C MET A 137 -10.22 -9.86 -6.20
N THR A 138 -10.83 -9.71 -5.03
CA THR A 138 -10.12 -9.78 -3.74
C THR A 138 -9.54 -11.18 -3.51
N ARG A 139 -10.26 -12.25 -3.90
CA ARG A 139 -9.77 -13.63 -3.83
C ARG A 139 -8.61 -13.89 -4.80
N GLU A 140 -8.71 -13.41 -6.03
CA GLU A 140 -7.63 -13.51 -7.03
C GLU A 140 -6.34 -12.85 -6.52
N HIS A 141 -6.45 -11.62 -6.03
CA HIS A 141 -5.31 -10.89 -5.47
C HIS A 141 -4.71 -11.58 -4.24
N LEU A 142 -5.56 -12.13 -3.36
CA LEU A 142 -5.11 -12.91 -2.21
C LEU A 142 -4.33 -14.15 -2.66
N GLY A 143 -4.81 -14.88 -3.67
CA GLY A 143 -4.13 -16.05 -4.22
C GLY A 143 -2.73 -15.72 -4.74
N VAL A 144 -2.60 -14.66 -5.54
CA VAL A 144 -1.30 -14.21 -6.08
C VAL A 144 -0.37 -13.72 -4.98
N SER A 145 -0.90 -12.97 -4.01
CA SER A 145 -0.10 -12.49 -2.88
C SER A 145 0.40 -13.62 -2.00
N LEU A 146 -0.41 -14.66 -1.75
CA LEU A 146 -0.01 -15.84 -0.99
C LEU A 146 1.05 -16.66 -1.74
N PHE A 147 0.89 -16.80 -3.05
CA PHE A 147 1.89 -17.45 -3.90
C PHE A 147 3.25 -16.74 -3.82
N LEU A 148 3.27 -15.42 -3.98
CA LEU A 148 4.49 -14.62 -3.87
C LEU A 148 5.08 -14.66 -2.46
N LYS A 149 4.26 -14.63 -1.40
CA LYS A 149 4.72 -14.74 -0.01
C LYS A 149 5.45 -16.06 0.25
N ASN A 150 4.94 -17.17 -0.26
CA ASN A 150 5.58 -18.48 -0.12
C ASN A 150 6.94 -18.53 -0.84
N THR A 151 7.13 -17.75 -1.91
CA THR A 151 8.44 -17.57 -2.57
C THR A 151 9.37 -16.61 -1.80
N ILE A 152 8.84 -15.61 -1.10
CA ILE A 152 9.61 -14.53 -0.42
C ILE A 152 9.94 -14.88 1.05
N ARG A 153 9.43 -16.00 1.62
CA ARG A 153 9.58 -16.41 3.03
C ARG A 153 11.03 -16.47 3.56
N HIS A 154 12.05 -16.42 2.69
CA HIS A 154 13.46 -16.32 3.06
C HIS A 154 13.95 -14.91 3.48
N ARG A 155 13.09 -13.88 3.49
CA ARG A 155 13.48 -12.49 3.81
C ARG A 155 12.62 -11.87 4.91
N LEU A 156 12.76 -12.34 6.15
CA LEU A 156 12.15 -11.68 7.30
C LEU A 156 13.10 -10.63 7.89
N ASP A 157 12.83 -9.36 7.58
CA ASP A 157 13.44 -8.20 8.23
C ASP A 157 12.40 -7.50 9.14
N LYS A 158 12.86 -7.01 10.30
CA LYS A 158 12.09 -6.30 11.33
C LYS A 158 11.58 -4.92 10.87
N SER A 159 11.99 -4.45 9.70
CA SER A 159 11.71 -3.14 9.11
C SER A 159 10.22 -2.81 8.97
N GLY A 160 9.44 -3.70 8.34
CA GLY A 160 8.03 -3.45 8.01
C GLY A 160 7.05 -3.45 9.19
N HIS A 161 7.48 -3.93 10.36
CA HIS A 161 6.62 -3.99 11.56
C HIS A 161 6.23 -2.59 12.07
N SER A 162 7.11 -1.61 11.89
CA SER A 162 6.87 -0.22 12.27
C SER A 162 5.82 0.47 11.39
N THR A 163 5.89 0.25 10.07
CA THR A 163 4.91 0.74 9.09
C THR A 163 3.51 0.18 9.35
N LEU A 164 3.42 -1.13 9.62
CA LEU A 164 2.13 -1.77 9.89
C LEU A 164 1.51 -1.26 11.19
N LYS A 165 2.32 -1.05 12.24
CA LYS A 165 1.87 -0.41 13.49
C LYS A 165 1.40 1.03 13.27
N TYR A 166 2.09 1.81 12.44
CA TYR A 166 1.66 3.17 12.08
C TYR A 166 0.30 3.15 11.37
N LEU A 167 0.13 2.26 10.39
CA LEU A 167 -1.14 2.12 9.68
C LEU A 167 -2.27 1.68 10.63
N GLN A 168 -2.03 0.69 11.49
CA GLN A 168 -3.00 0.22 12.48
C GLN A 168 -3.36 1.28 13.53
N ARG A 169 -2.40 2.12 13.94
CA ARG A 169 -2.61 3.17 14.94
C ARG A 169 -3.42 4.33 14.39
N ASN A 170 -3.14 4.75 13.15
CA ASN A 170 -3.75 5.93 12.55
C ASN A 170 -4.96 5.61 11.66
N TYR A 171 -5.10 4.37 11.21
CA TYR A 171 -6.16 3.92 10.30
C TYR A 171 -6.71 2.57 10.77
N ARG A 172 -8.02 2.36 10.56
CA ARG A 172 -8.66 1.07 10.85
C ARG A 172 -8.33 0.05 9.76
N THR A 173 -7.08 -0.40 9.71
CA THR A 173 -6.56 -1.37 8.73
C THR A 173 -6.47 -2.75 9.35
N TYR A 174 -6.95 -3.77 8.63
CA TYR A 174 -6.77 -5.16 9.00
C TYR A 174 -5.53 -5.73 8.31
N GLN A 175 -4.60 -6.27 9.10
CA GLN A 175 -3.51 -7.08 8.59
C GLN A 175 -4.01 -8.52 8.45
N ILE A 176 -3.67 -9.18 7.34
CA ILE A 176 -3.63 -10.64 7.34
C ILE A 176 -2.28 -11.02 7.94
N SER A 177 -2.22 -11.09 9.27
CA SER A 177 -1.09 -11.67 9.99
C SER A 177 -1.28 -13.18 10.05
N ASP A 178 -0.22 -13.95 9.81
CA ASP A 178 -0.24 -15.37 10.12
C ASP A 178 -0.60 -15.54 11.61
N LYS A 179 -1.68 -16.28 11.87
CA LYS A 179 -1.85 -16.94 13.16
C LYS A 179 -0.82 -18.08 13.22
N GLU A 180 0.38 -17.78 13.71
CA GLU A 180 1.28 -18.79 14.28
C GLU A 180 1.89 -18.23 15.58
N SER A 181 1.02 -17.86 16.53
CA SER A 181 1.40 -17.70 17.96
C SER A 181 0.22 -17.78 18.94
N CYS A 182 -0.98 -18.18 18.51
CA CYS A 182 -2.17 -18.12 19.39
C CYS A 182 -2.95 -19.44 19.47
N ASP A 183 -2.26 -20.57 19.30
CA ASP A 183 -2.77 -21.90 19.69
C ASP A 183 -2.05 -22.37 20.96
N GLN A 184 -2.23 -21.60 22.03
CA GLN A 184 -2.03 -22.03 23.41
C GLN A 184 -2.63 -20.97 24.34
N LYS A 185 -3.97 -20.91 24.37
CA LYS A 185 -4.79 -20.65 25.57
C LYS A 185 -6.27 -20.46 25.18
N ASN A 186 -7.10 -21.22 25.87
CA ASN A 186 -8.56 -21.15 25.96
C ASN A 186 -9.30 -21.69 24.72
N SER A 187 -9.68 -22.96 24.63
CA SER A 187 -10.57 -23.71 25.55
C SER A 187 -11.67 -22.85 26.17
N ASN A 188 -12.91 -23.22 25.83
CA ASN A 188 -14.19 -22.67 26.27
C ASN A 188 -14.58 -21.37 25.57
N ILE A 189 -15.59 -21.45 24.70
CA ILE A 189 -16.97 -21.04 25.00
C ILE A 189 -17.84 -21.53 23.82
N ILE A 190 -18.75 -22.46 24.19
CA ILE A 190 -20.10 -22.76 23.68
C ILE A 190 -20.44 -22.29 22.25
#